data_AF-A0A147ESA1-F1
#
_entry.id   AF-A0A147ESA1-F1
#
_cell.length_a   1.000
_cell.length_b   1.000
_cell.length_c   1.000
_cell.angle_alpha   90.00
_cell.angle_beta   90.00
_cell.angle_gamma   90.00
#
_symmetry.space_group_name_H-M   'P 1'
#
loop_
_entity.id
_entity.type
_entity.pdbx_description
1 polymer ?
#
loop_
_entity_poly.entity_id
_entity_poly.type
_entity_poly.pdbx_seq_one_letter_code
_entity_poly.pdbx_strand_id
1 'polypeptide(L)'
;MRSRGDSAEAERVELAEFAPGIMPFLGLTAYLQLELYEAATRAVSGAPSLEAKDVLARVAGQTLAKHQQLTGEIRSRGHEPHVVMEPFSPVIDSYVERIDTGDWHQHVLSLYLVGGLFDDFFASLAGGLKDGYRGEAVAILRNDTGRPELKTLLQDALESDEMLSSWLAVWGRRLVGDTLLVSRAVLSLSEHRAFDASEVEPVFTELIADHIRRMDGLGLTA
;
A
#
# COMPACT_ATOMS: atom_id res chain seq x y z
N MET A 1 18.95 -29.15 35.96
CA MET A 1 17.99 -28.19 35.37
C MET A 1 18.76 -27.25 34.46
N ARG A 2 18.74 -27.51 33.14
CA ARG A 2 19.35 -26.63 32.13
C ARG A 2 18.32 -25.57 31.72
N SER A 3 18.74 -24.32 31.77
CA SER A 3 17.97 -23.13 31.40
C SER A 3 17.46 -23.24 29.96
N ARG A 4 16.14 -23.15 29.78
CA ARG A 4 15.42 -23.03 28.49
C ARG A 4 15.31 -21.54 28.10
N GLY A 5 16.42 -20.81 28.21
CA GLY A 5 16.47 -19.35 28.02
C GLY A 5 17.01 -18.87 26.68
N ASP A 6 17.47 -19.79 25.81
CA ASP A 6 18.31 -19.44 24.65
C ASP A 6 17.64 -19.74 23.30
N SER A 7 16.31 -19.90 23.26
CA SER A 7 15.57 -20.31 22.06
C SER A 7 14.53 -19.30 21.58
N ALA A 8 14.70 -18.00 21.84
CA ALA A 8 13.71 -16.98 21.46
C ALA A 8 14.31 -15.64 21.01
N GLU A 9 15.48 -15.67 20.38
CA GLU A 9 15.88 -14.63 19.43
C GLU A 9 15.68 -15.24 18.04
N ALA A 10 14.42 -15.42 17.65
CA ALA A 10 14.11 -15.78 16.27
C ALA A 10 14.70 -14.66 15.41
N GLU A 11 15.66 -15.01 14.55
CA GLU A 11 16.25 -14.13 13.55
C GLU A 11 15.11 -13.40 12.84
N ARG A 12 14.90 -12.12 13.17
CA ARG A 12 13.73 -11.36 12.72
C ARG A 12 13.91 -11.13 11.23
N VAL A 13 13.25 -11.96 10.41
CA VAL A 13 13.34 -11.88 8.96
C VAL A 13 12.94 -10.47 8.51
N GLU A 14 13.86 -9.79 7.83
CA GLU A 14 13.58 -8.46 7.33
C GLU A 14 12.75 -8.55 6.04
N LEU A 15 11.75 -7.66 5.89
CA LEU A 15 10.92 -7.60 4.69
C LEU A 15 11.76 -7.47 3.40
N ALA A 16 12.91 -6.79 3.47
CA ALA A 16 13.86 -6.68 2.37
C ALA A 16 14.36 -8.03 1.84
N GLU A 17 14.46 -9.08 2.68
CA GLU A 17 14.90 -10.41 2.23
C GLU A 17 13.94 -11.08 1.24
N PHE A 18 12.69 -10.62 1.20
CA PHE A 18 11.67 -11.11 0.27
C PHE A 18 11.59 -10.31 -1.04
N ALA A 19 12.54 -9.40 -1.29
CA ALA A 19 12.54 -8.61 -2.52
C ALA A 19 12.50 -9.53 -3.75
N PRO A 20 11.54 -9.32 -4.67
CA PRO A 20 11.55 -10.01 -5.95
C PRO A 20 12.63 -9.39 -6.85
N GLY A 21 12.78 -9.93 -8.05
CA GLY A 21 13.58 -9.28 -9.10
C GLY A 21 13.02 -7.88 -9.44
N ILE A 22 13.89 -7.03 -9.99
CA ILE A 22 13.53 -5.64 -10.33
C ILE A 22 12.35 -5.54 -11.30
N MET A 23 12.23 -6.43 -12.29
CA MET A 23 11.14 -6.37 -13.27
C MET A 23 9.78 -6.71 -12.64
N PRO A 24 9.63 -7.82 -11.88
CA PRO A 24 8.43 -8.04 -11.08
C PRO A 24 8.08 -6.90 -10.12
N PHE A 25 9.09 -6.35 -9.43
CA PHE A 25 8.90 -5.20 -8.53
C PHE A 25 8.31 -3.99 -9.26
N LEU A 26 8.89 -3.62 -10.41
CA LEU A 26 8.42 -2.49 -11.22
C LEU A 26 7.02 -2.74 -11.77
N GLY A 27 6.71 -3.97 -12.23
CA GLY A 27 5.37 -4.31 -12.72
C GLY A 27 4.30 -4.18 -11.65
N LEU A 28 4.53 -4.77 -10.46
CA LEU A 28 3.62 -4.68 -9.32
C LEU A 28 3.37 -3.24 -8.88
N THR A 29 4.45 -2.50 -8.64
CA THR A 29 4.36 -1.13 -8.12
C THR A 29 3.78 -0.18 -9.15
N ALA A 30 4.12 -0.33 -10.43
CA ALA A 30 3.52 0.48 -11.49
C ALA A 30 2.01 0.25 -11.58
N TYR A 31 1.54 -1.01 -11.51
CA TYR A 31 0.12 -1.29 -11.61
C TYR A 31 -0.66 -0.84 -10.38
N LEU A 32 -0.14 -1.06 -9.17
CA LEU A 32 -0.75 -0.56 -7.93
C LEU A 32 -0.88 0.98 -7.90
N GLN A 33 0.12 1.70 -8.39
CA GLN A 33 0.04 3.17 -8.46
C GLN A 33 -0.97 3.64 -9.51
N LEU A 34 -1.19 2.86 -10.57
CA LEU A 34 -2.25 3.13 -11.54
C LEU A 34 -3.64 2.94 -10.93
N GLU A 35 -3.84 1.87 -10.16
CA GLU A 35 -5.10 1.62 -9.42
C GLU A 35 -5.38 2.69 -8.37
N LEU A 36 -4.35 3.11 -7.63
CA LEU A 36 -4.47 4.23 -6.67
C LEU A 36 -4.80 5.55 -7.37
N TYR A 37 -4.24 5.79 -8.57
CA TYR A 37 -4.63 6.92 -9.41
C TYR A 37 -6.10 6.83 -9.81
N GLU A 38 -6.55 5.70 -10.32
CA GLU A 38 -7.95 5.54 -10.73
C GLU A 38 -8.90 5.76 -9.55
N ALA A 39 -8.61 5.13 -8.40
CA ALA A 39 -9.36 5.32 -7.17
C ALA A 39 -9.38 6.81 -6.75
N ALA A 40 -8.25 7.51 -6.80
CA ALA A 40 -8.20 8.94 -6.47
C ALA A 40 -9.06 9.78 -7.42
N THR A 41 -9.05 9.49 -8.73
CA THR A 41 -9.91 10.21 -9.70
C THR A 41 -11.41 9.94 -9.50
N ARG A 42 -11.79 8.72 -9.08
CA ARG A 42 -13.18 8.43 -8.66
C ARG A 42 -13.57 9.25 -7.43
N ALA A 43 -12.66 9.36 -6.45
CA ALA A 43 -12.87 10.18 -5.26
C ALA A 43 -13.04 11.67 -5.62
N VAL A 44 -12.25 12.20 -6.55
CA VAL A 44 -12.39 13.59 -7.07
C VAL A 44 -13.78 13.83 -7.64
N SER A 45 -14.35 12.84 -8.33
CA SER A 45 -15.67 12.95 -8.96
C SER A 45 -16.81 12.97 -7.94
N GLY A 46 -16.66 12.24 -6.83
CA GLY A 46 -17.64 12.18 -5.74
C GLY A 46 -17.45 13.21 -4.62
N ALA A 47 -16.46 14.09 -4.72
CA ALA A 47 -16.09 14.99 -3.63
C ALA A 47 -17.22 15.96 -3.23
N PRO A 48 -17.54 16.09 -1.92
CA PRO A 48 -18.66 16.91 -1.43
C PRO A 48 -18.34 18.42 -1.39
N SER A 49 -17.07 18.80 -1.51
CA SER A 49 -16.59 20.18 -1.47
C SER A 49 -15.46 20.43 -2.46
N LEU A 50 -15.21 21.70 -2.79
CA LEU A 50 -14.07 22.08 -3.65
C LEU A 50 -12.73 21.81 -2.96
N GLU A 51 -12.67 21.93 -1.63
CA GLU A 51 -11.49 21.60 -0.84
C GLU A 51 -11.17 20.10 -0.93
N ALA A 52 -12.17 19.24 -0.72
CA ALA A 52 -12.02 17.79 -0.90
C ALA A 52 -11.54 17.46 -2.32
N LYS A 53 -12.12 18.15 -3.32
CA LYS A 53 -11.76 17.95 -4.72
C LYS A 53 -10.31 18.32 -5.02
N ASP A 54 -9.83 19.43 -4.47
CA ASP A 54 -8.47 19.92 -4.62
C ASP A 54 -7.44 18.99 -3.94
N VAL A 55 -7.72 18.54 -2.72
CA VAL A 55 -6.90 17.54 -2.01
C VAL A 55 -6.81 16.24 -2.82
N LEU A 56 -7.94 15.67 -3.23
CA LEU A 56 -7.97 14.40 -3.97
C LEU A 56 -7.34 14.52 -5.37
N ALA A 57 -7.45 15.69 -6.01
CA ALA A 57 -6.80 15.93 -7.30
C ALA A 57 -5.26 15.92 -7.18
N ARG A 58 -4.71 16.45 -6.07
CA ARG A 58 -3.27 16.34 -5.77
C ARG A 58 -2.85 14.89 -5.55
N VAL A 59 -3.60 14.13 -4.76
CA VAL A 59 -3.35 12.69 -4.53
C VAL A 59 -3.31 11.94 -5.86
N ALA A 60 -4.29 12.18 -6.74
CA ALA A 60 -4.33 11.59 -8.08
C ALA A 60 -3.10 11.99 -8.93
N GLY A 61 -2.72 13.26 -8.92
CA GLY A 61 -1.52 13.73 -9.62
C GLY A 61 -0.25 13.03 -9.16
N GLN A 62 -0.09 12.81 -7.85
CA GLN A 62 1.08 12.15 -7.28
C GLN A 62 1.13 10.65 -7.59
N THR A 63 0.02 9.92 -7.48
CA THR A 63 -0.04 8.49 -7.82
C THR A 63 0.23 8.26 -9.31
N LEU A 64 -0.32 9.12 -10.18
CA LEU A 64 0.01 9.09 -11.61
C LEU A 64 1.50 9.37 -11.87
N ALA A 65 2.09 10.35 -11.17
CA ALA A 65 3.50 10.66 -11.31
C ALA A 65 4.39 9.47 -10.90
N LYS A 66 4.06 8.77 -9.79
CA LYS A 66 4.75 7.54 -9.38
C LYS A 66 4.64 6.45 -10.44
N HIS A 67 3.43 6.19 -10.94
CA HIS A 67 3.21 5.25 -12.05
C HIS A 67 4.07 5.60 -13.28
N GLN A 68 4.11 6.87 -13.69
CA GLN A 68 4.89 7.33 -14.84
C GLN A 68 6.39 7.15 -14.65
N GLN A 69 6.91 7.41 -13.44
CA GLN A 69 8.33 7.19 -13.13
C GLN A 69 8.70 5.70 -13.19
N LEU A 70 7.89 4.83 -12.57
CA LEU A 70 8.10 3.39 -12.58
C LEU A 70 8.00 2.81 -14.00
N THR A 71 7.00 3.21 -14.77
CA THR A 71 6.87 2.78 -16.18
C THR A 71 7.94 3.40 -17.09
N GLY A 72 8.46 4.59 -16.74
CA GLY A 72 9.62 5.18 -17.39
C GLY A 72 10.85 4.29 -17.25
N GLU A 73 11.06 3.73 -16.06
CA GLU A 73 12.15 2.79 -15.82
C GLU A 73 11.94 1.44 -16.53
N ILE A 74 10.70 0.93 -16.60
CA ILE A 74 10.42 -0.26 -17.41
C ILE A 74 10.80 -0.03 -18.89
N ARG A 75 10.47 1.14 -19.44
CA ARG A 75 10.81 1.51 -20.82
C ARG A 75 12.31 1.71 -21.01
N SER A 76 13.02 2.29 -20.04
CA SER A 76 14.48 2.50 -20.10
C SER A 76 15.24 1.17 -20.26
N ARG A 77 14.66 0.08 -19.73
CA ARG A 77 15.15 -1.30 -19.84
C ARG A 77 14.70 -2.03 -21.11
N GLY A 78 13.98 -1.36 -22.02
CA GLY A 78 13.55 -1.92 -23.30
C GLY A 78 12.29 -2.78 -23.25
N HIS A 79 11.47 -2.65 -22.20
CA HIS A 79 10.23 -3.39 -22.05
C HIS A 79 8.99 -2.50 -22.19
N GLU A 80 7.88 -3.11 -22.60
CA GLU A 80 6.57 -2.46 -22.63
C GLU A 80 5.89 -2.54 -21.26
N PRO A 81 5.53 -1.42 -20.62
CA PRO A 81 4.97 -1.43 -19.26
C PRO A 81 3.75 -2.32 -19.09
N HIS A 82 2.79 -2.26 -20.02
CA HIS A 82 1.57 -3.07 -19.92
C HIS A 82 1.89 -4.57 -19.92
N VAL A 83 2.87 -5.02 -20.71
CA VAL A 83 3.32 -6.43 -20.74
C VAL A 83 3.96 -6.84 -19.41
N VAL A 84 4.71 -5.94 -18.77
CA VAL A 84 5.37 -6.21 -17.48
C VAL A 84 4.36 -6.20 -16.32
N MET A 85 3.30 -5.39 -16.42
CA MET A 85 2.24 -5.31 -15.41
C MET A 85 1.25 -6.47 -15.50
N GLU A 86 0.94 -6.96 -16.72
CA GLU A 86 -0.08 -7.98 -17.00
C GLU A 86 -0.06 -9.20 -16.06
N PRO A 87 1.10 -9.83 -15.73
CA PRO A 87 1.11 -11.01 -14.88
C PRO A 87 0.57 -10.77 -13.46
N PHE A 88 0.53 -9.51 -13.03
CA PHE A 88 0.08 -9.10 -11.69
C PHE A 88 -1.36 -8.60 -11.68
N SER A 89 -2.03 -8.47 -12.84
CA SER A 89 -3.42 -8.01 -12.89
C SER A 89 -4.36 -8.89 -12.07
N PRO A 90 -4.30 -10.24 -12.08
CA PRO A 90 -5.29 -11.03 -11.37
C PRO A 90 -5.27 -10.83 -9.85
N VAL A 91 -4.10 -10.59 -9.26
CA VAL A 91 -3.99 -10.39 -7.81
C VAL A 91 -4.39 -8.98 -7.39
N ILE A 92 -4.11 -7.98 -8.23
CA ILE A 92 -4.42 -6.58 -7.97
C ILE A 92 -5.91 -6.31 -8.25
N ASP A 93 -6.44 -6.78 -9.37
CA ASP A 93 -7.84 -6.60 -9.76
C ASP A 93 -8.78 -7.26 -8.75
N SER A 94 -8.48 -8.50 -8.34
CA SER A 94 -9.27 -9.20 -7.32
C SER A 94 -9.23 -8.47 -5.97
N TYR A 95 -8.12 -7.80 -5.64
CA TYR A 95 -8.04 -6.97 -4.44
C TYR A 95 -8.90 -5.71 -4.58
N VAL A 96 -8.81 -4.99 -5.70
CA VAL A 96 -9.61 -3.80 -5.99
C VAL A 96 -11.10 -4.12 -5.94
N GLU A 97 -11.53 -5.23 -6.52
CA GLU A 97 -12.92 -5.71 -6.44
C GLU A 97 -13.40 -5.95 -5.01
N ARG A 98 -12.53 -6.44 -4.11
CA ARG A 98 -12.89 -6.77 -2.72
C ARG A 98 -13.04 -5.54 -1.82
N ILE A 99 -12.33 -4.47 -2.15
CA ILE A 99 -12.35 -3.20 -1.42
C ILE A 99 -13.21 -2.14 -2.13
N ASP A 100 -13.87 -2.50 -3.23
CA ASP A 100 -14.78 -1.59 -3.92
C ASP A 100 -15.96 -1.22 -3.02
N THR A 101 -16.34 0.04 -3.06
CA THR A 101 -17.40 0.59 -2.23
C THR A 101 -18.08 1.76 -2.94
N GLY A 102 -19.41 1.80 -2.86
CA GLY A 102 -20.20 2.92 -3.37
C GLY A 102 -20.21 4.13 -2.44
N ASP A 103 -19.68 4.00 -1.22
CA ASP A 103 -19.61 5.11 -0.27
C ASP A 103 -18.31 5.90 -0.42
N TRP A 104 -18.46 7.22 -0.52
CA TRP A 104 -17.34 8.11 -0.75
C TRP A 104 -16.36 8.18 0.44
N HIS A 105 -16.84 8.16 1.68
CA HIS A 105 -15.95 8.22 2.86
C HIS A 105 -15.16 6.93 3.03
N GLN A 106 -15.78 5.78 2.80
CA GLN A 106 -15.08 4.49 2.78
C GLN A 106 -14.05 4.46 1.65
N HIS A 107 -14.38 4.97 0.47
CA HIS A 107 -13.47 5.04 -0.66
C HIS A 107 -12.25 5.94 -0.39
N VAL A 108 -12.48 7.11 0.22
CA VAL A 108 -11.40 8.03 0.65
C VAL A 108 -10.56 7.41 1.77
N LEU A 109 -11.18 6.71 2.73
CA LEU A 109 -10.47 6.00 3.77
C LEU A 109 -9.59 4.87 3.20
N SER A 110 -10.09 4.14 2.19
CA SER A 110 -9.31 3.14 1.46
C SER A 110 -8.07 3.77 0.83
N LEU A 111 -8.20 4.92 0.14
CA LEU A 111 -7.04 5.63 -0.43
C LEU A 111 -5.98 5.98 0.63
N TYR A 112 -6.41 6.49 1.78
CA TYR A 112 -5.51 6.86 2.87
C TYR A 112 -4.79 5.64 3.47
N LEU A 113 -5.54 4.58 3.83
CA LEU A 113 -5.00 3.41 4.51
C LEU A 113 -4.19 2.52 3.56
N VAL A 114 -4.76 2.17 2.41
CA VAL A 114 -4.16 1.25 1.43
C VAL A 114 -2.96 1.92 0.76
N GLY A 115 -3.10 3.16 0.32
CA GLY A 115 -1.98 3.91 -0.27
C GLY A 115 -0.83 4.09 0.73
N GLY A 116 -1.14 4.35 2.00
CA GLY A 116 -0.15 4.40 3.08
C GLY A 116 0.55 3.06 3.31
N LEU A 117 -0.21 1.98 3.41
CA LEU A 117 0.33 0.64 3.68
C LEU A 117 1.19 0.14 2.53
N PHE A 118 0.72 0.24 1.28
CA PHE A 118 1.48 -0.24 0.14
C PHE A 118 2.75 0.58 -0.14
N ASP A 119 2.72 1.91 -0.01
CA ASP A 119 3.93 2.70 -0.18
C ASP A 119 5.02 2.27 0.83
N ASP A 120 4.68 2.07 2.10
CA ASP A 120 5.62 1.64 3.14
C ASP A 120 6.10 0.20 2.93
N PHE A 121 5.18 -0.71 2.59
CA PHE A 121 5.48 -2.10 2.30
C PHE A 121 6.46 -2.22 1.13
N PHE A 122 6.15 -1.60 -0.01
CA PHE A 122 7.01 -1.68 -1.19
C PHE A 122 8.31 -0.89 -1.02
N ALA A 123 8.32 0.24 -0.28
CA ALA A 123 9.57 0.95 0.02
C ALA A 123 10.50 0.11 0.90
N SER A 124 9.95 -0.65 1.85
CA SER A 124 10.73 -1.55 2.70
C SER A 124 11.23 -2.76 1.90
N LEU A 125 10.35 -3.35 1.08
CA LEU A 125 10.70 -4.45 0.17
C LEU A 125 11.80 -4.05 -0.82
N ALA A 126 11.72 -2.82 -1.36
CA ALA A 126 12.72 -2.28 -2.28
C ALA A 126 14.13 -2.25 -1.69
N GLY A 127 14.27 -2.15 -0.36
CA GLY A 127 15.57 -2.17 0.32
C GLY A 127 16.42 -3.39 0.00
N GLY A 128 15.78 -4.53 -0.31
CA GLY A 128 16.45 -5.77 -0.68
C GLY A 128 16.78 -5.95 -2.16
N LEU A 129 16.34 -5.03 -3.03
CA LEU A 129 16.61 -5.12 -4.47
C LEU A 129 18.10 -5.08 -4.75
N LYS A 130 18.59 -6.08 -5.49
CA LYS A 130 19.97 -6.12 -6.00
C LYS A 130 20.06 -5.44 -7.37
N ASP A 131 19.62 -4.19 -7.43
CA ASP A 131 19.55 -3.40 -8.66
C ASP A 131 19.96 -1.93 -8.40
N GLY A 132 20.52 -1.28 -9.43
CA GLY A 132 20.96 0.12 -9.34
C GLY A 132 19.81 1.11 -9.09
N TYR A 133 18.59 0.78 -9.50
CA TYR A 133 17.39 1.60 -9.35
C TYR A 133 16.75 1.52 -7.96
N ARG A 134 17.33 0.76 -7.02
CA ARG A 134 16.81 0.59 -5.67
C ARG A 134 16.55 1.93 -4.96
N GLY A 135 17.50 2.86 -5.04
CA GLY A 135 17.40 4.14 -4.33
C GLY A 135 16.24 4.98 -4.84
N GLU A 136 16.10 5.04 -6.16
CA GLU A 136 15.02 5.71 -6.87
C GLU A 136 13.68 5.06 -6.55
N ALA A 137 13.57 3.73 -6.61
CA ALA A 137 12.35 3.01 -6.25
C ALA A 137 11.86 3.35 -4.83
N VAL A 138 12.77 3.34 -3.84
CA VAL A 138 12.46 3.74 -2.46
C VAL A 138 12.01 5.21 -2.40
N ALA A 139 12.71 6.10 -3.09
CA ALA A 139 12.39 7.53 -3.11
C ALA A 139 11.03 7.81 -3.73
N ILE A 140 10.68 7.15 -4.83
CA ILE A 140 9.38 7.27 -5.50
C ILE A 140 8.25 6.86 -4.56
N LEU A 141 8.38 5.72 -3.91
CA LEU A 141 7.34 5.20 -3.01
C LEU A 141 7.19 6.03 -1.75
N ARG A 142 8.30 6.54 -1.18
CA ARG A 142 8.26 7.42 -0.01
C ARG A 142 7.88 8.86 -0.30
N ASN A 143 7.87 9.27 -1.57
CA ASN A 143 7.46 10.63 -1.92
C ASN A 143 6.03 10.90 -1.45
N ASP A 144 5.82 12.11 -0.94
CA ASP A 144 4.56 12.51 -0.32
C ASP A 144 3.40 12.39 -1.32
N THR A 145 2.35 11.71 -0.92
CA THR A 145 1.13 11.43 -1.69
C THR A 145 -0.04 12.33 -1.29
N GLY A 146 0.21 13.43 -0.58
CA GLY A 146 -0.87 14.31 -0.09
C GLY A 146 -1.67 13.63 1.03
N ARG A 147 -1.06 12.61 1.65
CA ARG A 147 -1.61 11.85 2.78
C ARG A 147 -1.91 12.74 3.99
N PRO A 148 -1.07 13.73 4.36
CA PRO A 148 -1.38 14.63 5.46
C PRO A 148 -2.70 15.39 5.24
N GLU A 149 -2.92 15.92 4.05
CA GLU A 149 -4.15 16.66 3.70
C GLU A 149 -5.36 15.72 3.60
N LEU A 150 -5.17 14.52 3.05
CA LEU A 150 -6.22 13.49 3.02
C LEU A 150 -6.62 13.06 4.43
N LYS A 151 -5.65 12.98 5.35
CA LYS A 151 -5.88 12.70 6.76
C LYS A 151 -6.71 13.82 7.40
N THR A 152 -6.35 15.08 7.20
CA THR A 152 -7.14 16.23 7.70
C THR A 152 -8.57 16.18 7.18
N LEU A 153 -8.77 15.92 5.88
CA LEU A 153 -10.10 15.78 5.28
C LEU A 153 -10.95 14.70 5.98
N LEU A 154 -10.34 13.55 6.30
CA LEU A 154 -11.01 12.46 7.02
C LEU A 154 -11.30 12.84 8.47
N GLN A 155 -10.38 13.52 9.15
CA GLN A 155 -10.59 13.97 10.53
C GLN A 155 -11.74 14.97 10.63
N ASP A 156 -11.82 15.94 9.73
CA ASP A 156 -12.90 16.92 9.69
C ASP A 156 -14.27 16.24 9.48
N ALA A 157 -14.33 15.24 8.58
CA ALA A 157 -15.54 14.45 8.37
C ALA A 157 -15.94 13.66 9.62
N LEU A 158 -14.98 13.03 10.29
CA LEU A 158 -15.18 12.23 11.49
C LEU A 158 -15.60 13.07 12.70
N GLU A 159 -15.08 14.28 12.85
CA GLU A 159 -15.48 15.23 13.90
C GLU A 159 -16.92 15.71 13.70
N SER A 160 -17.41 15.73 12.46
CA SER A 160 -18.77 16.19 12.14
C SER A 160 -19.85 15.12 12.29
N ASP A 161 -19.49 13.82 12.35
CA ASP A 161 -20.44 12.70 12.40
C ASP A 161 -19.89 11.49 13.20
N GLU A 162 -20.39 11.30 14.43
CA GLU A 162 -20.02 10.16 15.27
C GLU A 162 -20.41 8.79 14.69
N MET A 163 -21.52 8.71 13.93
CA MET A 163 -21.94 7.46 13.31
C MET A 163 -20.98 7.06 12.20
N LEU A 164 -20.45 8.03 11.46
CA LEU A 164 -19.43 7.82 10.44
C LEU A 164 -18.18 7.18 11.05
N SER A 165 -17.74 7.61 12.23
CA SER A 165 -16.57 7.05 12.92
C SER A 165 -16.69 5.55 13.20
N SER A 166 -17.79 5.12 13.81
CA SER A 166 -18.03 3.69 14.09
C SER A 166 -18.03 2.85 12.81
N TRP A 167 -18.63 3.38 11.75
CA TRP A 167 -18.74 2.68 10.48
C TRP A 167 -17.41 2.59 9.72
N LEU A 168 -16.65 3.68 9.68
CA LEU A 168 -15.32 3.73 9.08
C LEU A 168 -14.31 2.87 9.85
N ALA A 169 -14.46 2.74 11.17
CA ALA A 169 -13.65 1.83 11.97
C ALA A 169 -13.82 0.36 11.53
N VAL A 170 -15.07 -0.08 11.29
CA VAL A 170 -15.36 -1.44 10.77
C VAL A 170 -14.74 -1.64 9.38
N TRP A 171 -14.87 -0.64 8.50
CA TRP A 171 -14.30 -0.67 7.17
C TRP A 171 -12.77 -0.78 7.21
N GLY A 172 -12.10 0.06 7.99
CA GLY A 172 -10.64 0.04 8.14
C GLY A 172 -10.10 -1.33 8.58
N ARG A 173 -10.73 -1.97 9.57
CA ARG A 173 -10.38 -3.32 10.02
C ARG A 173 -10.52 -4.38 8.93
N ARG A 174 -11.49 -4.25 8.03
CA ARG A 174 -11.62 -5.17 6.88
C ARG A 174 -10.48 -4.97 5.89
N LEU A 175 -10.11 -3.71 5.60
CA LEU A 175 -9.09 -3.39 4.61
C LEU A 175 -7.73 -4.01 4.92
N VAL A 176 -7.30 -4.06 6.20
CA VAL A 176 -5.98 -4.65 6.53
C VAL A 176 -5.92 -6.12 6.14
N GLY A 177 -6.96 -6.91 6.44
CA GLY A 177 -7.00 -8.33 6.07
C GLY A 177 -6.92 -8.54 4.57
N ASP A 178 -7.62 -7.69 3.81
CA ASP A 178 -7.61 -7.75 2.35
C ASP A 178 -6.24 -7.40 1.77
N THR A 179 -5.57 -6.42 2.39
CA THR A 179 -4.28 -5.92 1.95
C THR A 179 -3.15 -6.91 2.25
N LEU A 180 -3.22 -7.62 3.39
CA LEU A 180 -2.26 -8.68 3.74
C LEU A 180 -2.28 -9.84 2.74
N LEU A 181 -3.41 -10.13 2.09
CA LEU A 181 -3.48 -11.17 1.05
C LEU A 181 -2.66 -10.78 -0.18
N VAL A 182 -2.67 -9.50 -0.57
CA VAL A 182 -1.82 -8.98 -1.65
C VAL A 182 -0.36 -9.02 -1.23
N SER A 183 -0.03 -8.53 -0.03
CA SER A 183 1.34 -8.59 0.50
C SER A 183 1.87 -10.01 0.48
N ARG A 184 1.07 -11.01 0.90
CA ARG A 184 1.45 -12.43 0.85
C ARG A 184 1.78 -12.90 -0.57
N ALA A 185 0.95 -12.55 -1.55
CA ALA A 185 1.20 -12.90 -2.94
C ALA A 185 2.50 -12.25 -3.46
N VAL A 186 2.77 -11.00 -3.08
CA VAL A 186 4.03 -10.31 -3.45
C VAL A 186 5.24 -11.00 -2.84
N LEU A 187 5.20 -11.35 -1.54
CA LEU A 187 6.31 -12.03 -0.87
C LEU A 187 6.61 -13.41 -1.48
N SER A 188 5.61 -14.07 -2.08
CA SER A 188 5.80 -15.34 -2.78
C SER A 188 6.61 -15.24 -4.07
N LEU A 189 6.84 -14.02 -4.57
CA LEU A 189 7.65 -13.73 -5.75
C LEU A 189 9.13 -13.49 -5.43
N SER A 190 9.55 -13.64 -4.15
CA SER A 190 10.93 -13.48 -3.75
C SER A 190 11.88 -14.36 -4.58
N GLU A 191 12.94 -13.75 -5.11
CA GLU A 191 14.01 -14.47 -5.81
C GLU A 191 15.13 -14.92 -4.86
N HIS A 192 15.12 -14.42 -3.63
CA HIS A 192 16.22 -14.59 -2.69
C HIS A 192 15.92 -15.63 -1.61
N ARG A 193 14.64 -15.96 -1.42
CA ARG A 193 14.15 -16.83 -0.35
C ARG A 193 12.84 -17.49 -0.76
N ALA A 194 12.69 -18.77 -0.45
CA ALA A 194 11.39 -19.43 -0.57
C ALA A 194 10.42 -18.85 0.46
N PHE A 195 9.20 -18.53 0.04
CA PHE A 195 8.17 -18.06 0.95
C PHE A 195 7.73 -19.17 1.91
N ASP A 196 7.94 -18.97 3.21
CA ASP A 196 7.33 -19.75 4.28
C ASP A 196 6.38 -18.87 5.08
N ALA A 197 5.11 -19.29 5.15
CA ALA A 197 4.07 -18.55 5.86
C ALA A 197 4.38 -18.34 7.35
N SER A 198 5.15 -19.26 7.97
CA SER A 198 5.55 -19.17 9.37
C SER A 198 6.67 -18.14 9.62
N GLU A 199 7.42 -17.77 8.58
CA GLU A 199 8.55 -16.84 8.68
C GLU A 199 8.15 -15.38 8.39
N VAL A 200 6.98 -15.17 7.77
CA VAL A 200 6.46 -13.83 7.42
C VAL A 200 5.51 -13.25 8.48
N GLU A 201 5.21 -14.01 9.54
CA GLU A 201 4.40 -13.53 10.66
C GLU A 201 4.94 -12.22 11.28
N PRO A 202 6.26 -12.02 11.48
CA PRO A 202 6.80 -10.74 11.95
C PRO A 202 6.57 -9.59 10.98
N VAL A 203 6.63 -9.84 9.67
CA VAL A 203 6.36 -8.85 8.63
C VAL A 203 4.90 -8.41 8.68
N PHE A 204 3.96 -9.36 8.73
CA PHE A 204 2.54 -9.03 8.84
C PHE A 204 2.20 -8.35 10.16
N THR A 205 2.84 -8.74 11.26
CA THR A 205 2.70 -8.06 12.55
C THR A 205 3.05 -6.57 12.45
N GLU A 206 4.14 -6.22 11.77
CA GLU A 206 4.53 -4.82 11.58
C GLU A 206 3.55 -4.07 10.67
N LEU A 207 3.10 -4.67 9.56
CA LEU A 207 2.09 -4.07 8.67
C LEU A 207 0.77 -3.80 9.40
N ILE A 208 0.34 -4.72 10.26
CA ILE A 208 -0.85 -4.54 11.11
C ILE A 208 -0.61 -3.40 12.11
N ALA A 209 0.55 -3.35 12.76
CA ALA A 209 0.87 -2.28 13.71
C ALA A 209 0.88 -0.90 13.01
N ASP A 210 1.42 -0.82 11.80
CA ASP A 210 1.39 0.38 10.95
C ASP A 210 -0.01 0.79 10.52
N HIS A 211 -0.88 -0.18 10.25
CA HIS A 211 -2.29 0.08 9.96
C HIS A 211 -3.03 0.61 11.21
N ILE A 212 -2.83 -0.02 12.37
CA ILE A 212 -3.40 0.41 13.65
C ILE A 212 -2.97 1.86 13.95
N ARG A 213 -1.68 2.18 13.81
CA ARG A 213 -1.17 3.56 14.00
C ARG A 213 -1.88 4.58 13.09
N ARG A 214 -2.20 4.21 11.85
CA ARG A 214 -2.94 5.08 10.92
C ARG A 214 -4.40 5.26 11.32
N MET A 215 -5.05 4.18 11.77
CA MET A 215 -6.43 4.19 12.30
C MET A 215 -6.53 5.05 13.56
N ASP A 216 -5.64 4.82 14.54
CA ASP A 216 -5.54 5.60 15.77
C ASP A 216 -5.26 7.08 15.46
N GLY A 217 -4.44 7.35 14.45
CA GLY A 217 -4.16 8.69 13.96
C GLY A 217 -5.39 9.44 13.44
N LEU A 218 -6.46 8.73 13.06
CA LEU A 218 -7.77 9.28 12.67
C LEU A 218 -8.78 9.25 13.84
N GLY A 219 -8.41 8.76 15.01
CA GLY A 219 -9.34 8.53 16.13
C GLY A 219 -10.28 7.33 15.91
N LEU A 220 -9.97 6.45 14.95
CA LEU A 220 -10.73 5.24 14.69
C LEU A 220 -10.20 4.09 15.54
N THR A 221 -11.10 3.30 16.13
CA THR A 221 -10.71 2.08 16.83
C THR A 221 -10.35 0.97 15.84
N ALA A 222 -9.13 0.46 15.93
CA ALA A 222 -8.67 -0.69 15.15
C ALA A 222 -9.10 -2.04 15.76
#